data_AF-A0A4Q3DAJ2-F1
#
_entry.id   AF-A0A4Q3DAJ2-F1
#
_cell.length_a   1.000
_cell.length_b   1.000
_cell.length_c   1.000
_cell.angle_alpha   90.00
_cell.angle_beta   90.00
_cell.angle_gamma   90.00
#
_symmetry.space_group_name_H-M   'P 1'
#
loop_
_entity.id
_entity.type
_entity.pdbx_description
1 polymer ?
#
loop_
_entity_poly.entity_id
_entity_poly.type
_entity_poly.pdbx_seq_one_letter_code
_entity_poly.pdbx_strand_id
1 'polypeptide(L)' 'MNKFTLGVEEEFMVIDPVSRELISHDQKIVEGAQKIHEDQVKAE' A
#
# COMPACT_ATOMS: atom_id res chain seq x y z
N MET A 1 -34.35 -8.40 8.48
CA MET A 1 -33.26 -7.43 8.73
C MET A 1 -31.99 -8.05 8.18
N ASN A 2 -31.42 -7.48 7.12
CA ASN A 2 -30.23 -8.04 6.48
C ASN A 2 -29.00 -7.74 7.35
N LYS A 3 -28.14 -8.74 7.57
CA LYS A 3 -26.86 -8.55 8.26
C LYS A 3 -25.86 -7.98 7.26
N PHE A 4 -25.47 -6.73 7.46
CA PHE A 4 -24.39 -6.09 6.71
C PHE A 4 -23.07 -6.22 7.48
N THR A 5 -21.97 -6.22 6.76
CA THR A 5 -20.62 -6.09 7.32
C THR A 5 -20.06 -4.72 6.97
N LEU A 6 -19.15 -4.23 7.82
CA LEU A 6 -18.41 -3.00 7.60
C LEU A 6 -16.95 -3.37 7.33
N GLY A 7 -16.43 -2.94 6.18
CA GLY A 7 -14.99 -2.90 5.93
C GLY A 7 -14.43 -1.58 6.44
N VAL A 8 -13.27 -1.62 7.07
CA VAL A 8 -12.51 -0.44 7.50
C VAL A 8 -11.11 -0.60 6.96
N GLU A 9 -10.60 0.46 6.33
CA GLU A 9 -9.25 0.54 5.79
C GLU A 9 -8.48 1.61 6.56
N GLU A 10 -7.23 1.30 6.90
CA GLU A 10 -6.33 2.19 7.62
C GLU A 10 -5.04 2.33 6.82
N GLU A 11 -4.74 3.54 6.38
CA GLU A 11 -3.49 3.87 5.71
C GLU A 11 -2.54 4.57 6.68
N PHE A 12 -1.29 4.09 6.71
CA PHE A 12 -0.25 4.65 7.56
C PHE A 12 0.82 5.32 6.72
N MET A 13 1.19 6.54 7.10
CA MET A 13 2.40 7.17 6.59
C MET A 13 3.62 6.57 7.27
N VAL A 14 4.58 6.12 6.46
CA VAL A 14 5.88 5.64 6.94
C VAL A 14 6.85 6.79 6.80
N ILE A 15 7.44 7.19 7.93
CA ILE A 15 8.37 8.31 8.02
C ILE A 15 9.74 7.77 8.41
N ASP A 16 10.81 8.25 7.77
CA ASP A 16 12.17 7.97 8.21
C ASP A 16 12.39 8.58 9.61
N PRO A 17 12.75 7.79 10.64
CA PRO A 17 12.84 8.30 12.01
C PRO A 17 14.02 9.27 12.24
N VAL A 18 14.99 9.32 11.32
CA VAL A 18 16.19 10.17 11.41
C VAL A 18 16.01 11.44 10.58
N SER A 19 15.69 11.31 9.28
CA SER A 19 15.52 12.47 8.38
C SER A 19 14.15 13.13 8.52
N ARG A 20 13.15 12.42 9.04
CA ARG A 20 11.74 12.82 9.14
C ARG A 20 11.05 13.01 7.77
N GLU A 21 11.61 12.43 6.73
CA GLU A 21 11.02 12.45 5.39
C GLU A 21 10.00 11.33 5.22
N LEU A 22 9.01 11.57 4.34
CA LEU A 22 7.99 10.59 3.99
C LEU A 22 8.58 9.50 3.08
N ILE A 23 8.47 8.24 3.48
CA ILE A 23 8.99 7.08 2.73
C ILE A 23 7.89 6.10 2.27
N SER A 24 6.62 6.30 2.63
CA SER A 24 5.52 5.38 2.28
C SER A 24 5.18 5.31 0.79
N HIS A 25 5.62 6.29 -0.02
CA HIS A 25 5.34 6.31 -1.46
C HIS A 25 6.32 5.46 -2.29
N ASP A 26 7.33 4.85 -1.66
CA ASP A 26 8.26 3.97 -2.35
C ASP A 26 7.54 2.64 -2.64
N GLN A 27 6.98 2.50 -3.84
CA GLN A 27 6.14 1.38 -4.28
C GLN A 27 6.93 0.09 -4.55
N LYS A 28 7.91 -0.21 -3.70
CA LYS A 28 8.84 -1.34 -3.84
C LYS A 28 8.13 -2.69 -3.93
N ILE A 29 6.97 -2.83 -3.30
CA ILE A 29 6.16 -4.05 -3.37
C ILE A 29 5.52 -4.19 -4.76
N VAL A 30 4.95 -3.12 -5.32
CA VAL A 30 4.36 -3.12 -6.67
C VAL A 30 5.46 -3.36 -7.70
N GLU A 31 6.61 -2.69 -7.59
CA GLU A 31 7.76 -2.90 -8.48
C GLU A 31 8.30 -4.33 -8.42
N GLY A 32 8.37 -4.93 -7.23
CA GLY A 32 8.78 -6.32 -7.05
C GLY A 32 7.76 -7.30 -7.63
N ALA A 33 6.47 -7.04 -7.41
CA ALA A 33 5.40 -7.90 -7.86
C ALA A 33 5.17 -7.81 -9.37
N GLN A 34 5.37 -6.64 -10.00
CA GLN A 34 5.25 -6.45 -11.44
C GLN A 34 6.30 -7.24 -12.24
N LYS A 35 7.45 -7.58 -11.63
CA LYS A 35 8.45 -8.49 -12.22
C LYS A 35 8.02 -9.95 -12.25
N ILE A 36 7.09 -10.35 -11.38
CA ILE A 36 6.62 -11.73 -11.23
C ILE A 36 5.24 -11.89 -11.88
N HIS A 37 4.43 -10.83 -11.82
CA HIS A 37 3.06 -10.74 -12.27
C HIS A 37 2.93 -9.56 -13.23
N GLU A 38 3.39 -9.77 -14.47
CA GLU A 38 3.34 -8.79 -15.55
C GLU A 38 1.93 -8.17 -15.66
N ASP A 39 1.84 -6.86 -15.44
CA ASP A 39 0.64 -6.00 -15.56
C ASP A 39 -0.59 -6.35 -14.70
N GLN A 40 -0.48 -7.32 -13.78
CA GLN A 40 -1.56 -7.69 -12.86
C GLN A 40 -1.52 -6.94 -11.54
N VAL A 41 -0.47 -6.17 -11.29
CA VAL A 41 -0.31 -5.37 -10.08
C VAL A 41 -0.24 -3.91 -10.46
N LYS A 42 -1.04 -3.10 -9.80
CA LYS A 42 -1.09 -1.65 -9.99
C LYS A 42 -0.88 -0.97 -8.67
N ALA A 43 -0.16 0.14 -8.74
CA ALA A 43 -0.22 1.19 -7.76
C ALA A 43 -1.66 1.65 -7.56
N GLU A 44 -2.07 1.84 -6.31
CA GLU A 44 -3.24 2.63 -5.96
C GLU A 44 -2.94 4.13 -6.09
#